data_AF-Q10069-F1
#
_entry.id   AF-Q10069-F1
#
_cell.length_a   1.000
_cell.length_b   1.000
_cell.length_c   1.000
_cell.angle_alpha   90.00
_cell.angle_beta   90.00
_cell.angle_gamma   90.00
#
_symmetry.space_group_name_H-M   'P 1'
#
loop_
_entity.id
_entity.type
_entity.pdbx_description
1 polymer ?
#
loop_
_entity_poly.entity_id
_entity_poly.type
_entity_poly.pdbx_seq_one_letter_code
_entity_poly.pdbx_strand_id
1 'polypeptide(L)'
;MSLVAYDSEEEEQTSLVNENNDIKGRSEEPHWKIPNSPKAEVDTELEKKIKQFIKLKAKGIHFHTRLSENENFRNPKLLDNLQDFLDIKEPRGTMISKDMWDPTDFHKNVYASALSKSQDEMIARRENYQKHDRTEIKFQTSQHPK
;
A
#
# COMPACT_ATOMS: atom_id res chain seq x y z
N MET A 1 8.50 1.86 -19.35
CA MET A 1 7.30 1.87 -18.49
C MET A 1 6.72 3.26 -18.55
N SER A 2 5.48 3.40 -19.03
CA SER A 2 4.75 4.67 -19.10
C SER A 2 4.42 5.13 -17.68
N LEU A 3 4.98 6.27 -17.25
CA LEU A 3 4.64 6.89 -15.98
C LEU A 3 3.20 7.41 -16.10
N VAL A 4 2.27 6.79 -15.36
CA VAL A 4 0.91 7.32 -15.20
C VAL A 4 1.08 8.66 -14.49
N ALA A 5 0.81 9.75 -15.21
CA ALA A 5 0.64 11.05 -14.59
C ALA A 5 -0.57 10.91 -13.65
N TYR A 6 -0.32 10.86 -12.35
CA TYR A 6 -1.32 11.18 -11.34
C TYR A 6 -1.65 12.67 -11.50
N ASP A 7 -2.37 13.00 -12.57
CA ASP A 7 -3.23 14.16 -12.51
C ASP A 7 -4.26 13.82 -11.43
N SER A 8 -4.30 14.68 -10.42
CA SER A 8 -4.93 14.42 -9.14
C SER A 8 -6.44 14.17 -9.34
N GLU A 9 -6.87 12.91 -9.39
CA GLU A 9 -8.29 12.54 -9.32
C GLU A 9 -8.96 13.16 -8.08
N GLU A 10 -8.19 13.41 -7.02
CA GLU A 10 -8.67 14.12 -5.83
C GLU A 10 -9.00 15.60 -6.09
N GLU A 11 -8.39 16.24 -7.11
CA GLU A 11 -8.69 17.64 -7.45
C GLU A 11 -9.87 17.75 -8.42
N GLU A 12 -10.05 16.80 -9.35
CA GLU A 12 -11.30 16.68 -10.13
C GLU A 12 -12.51 16.39 -9.23
N GLN A 13 -12.33 15.55 -8.20
CA GLN A 13 -13.40 15.30 -7.24
C GLN A 13 -13.77 16.56 -6.44
N THR A 14 -12.81 17.43 -6.11
CA THR A 14 -13.13 18.68 -5.37
C THR A 14 -13.86 19.72 -6.21
N SER A 15 -13.69 19.75 -7.54
CA SER A 15 -14.41 20.67 -8.41
C SER A 15 -15.85 20.20 -8.70
N LEU A 16 -16.12 18.89 -8.57
CA LEU A 16 -17.46 18.31 -8.72
C LEU A 16 -18.36 18.45 -7.47
N VAL A 17 -17.84 18.96 -6.35
CA VAL A 17 -18.62 19.15 -5.11
C VAL A 17 -19.42 20.45 -5.10
N ASN A 18 -19.27 21.30 -6.13
CA ASN A 18 -19.98 22.57 -6.26
C ASN A 18 -20.88 22.62 -7.50
N GLU A 19 -21.75 21.63 -7.67
CA GLU A 19 -22.92 21.78 -8.54
C GLU A 19 -24.17 21.25 -7.83
N ASN A 20 -25.21 22.08 -7.90
CA ASN A 20 -26.47 22.01 -7.18
C ASN A 20 -27.24 20.72 -7.47
N ASN A 21 -26.82 19.59 -6.89
CA ASN A 21 -27.61 18.38 -6.90
C ASN A 21 -28.61 18.43 -5.74
N ASP A 22 -29.85 18.68 -6.10
CA ASP A 22 -31.06 18.29 -5.37
C ASP A 22 -31.01 16.79 -5.03
N ILE A 23 -30.23 16.40 -4.01
CA ILE A 23 -30.30 15.05 -3.42
C ILE A 23 -31.52 15.04 -2.48
N LYS A 24 -32.70 15.06 -3.10
CA LYS A 24 -33.99 14.93 -2.44
C LYS A 24 -34.24 13.43 -2.19
N GLY A 25 -33.51 12.84 -1.25
CA GLY A 25 -33.60 11.39 -1.03
C GLY A 25 -32.66 10.77 0.01
N ARG A 26 -32.65 11.27 1.26
CA ARG A 26 -32.30 10.48 2.46
C ARG A 26 -32.78 11.21 3.72
N SER A 27 -34.08 11.13 4.01
CA SER A 27 -34.71 11.79 5.17
C SER A 27 -34.61 11.00 6.49
N GLU A 28 -33.49 10.33 6.73
CA GLU A 28 -33.18 9.74 8.03
C GLU A 28 -31.89 10.37 8.52
N GLU A 29 -31.98 11.20 9.56
CA GLU A 29 -30.79 11.78 10.19
C GLU A 29 -29.84 10.63 10.55
N PRO A 30 -28.56 10.68 10.15
CA PRO A 30 -27.62 9.65 10.57
C PRO A 30 -27.58 9.63 12.11
N HIS A 31 -27.79 8.46 12.71
CA HIS A 31 -27.68 8.22 14.16
C HIS A 31 -26.25 8.43 14.72
N TRP A 32 -25.37 9.07 13.96
CA TRP A 32 -24.03 9.47 14.39
C TRP A 32 -23.90 10.98 14.18
N LYS A 33 -23.44 11.67 15.23
CA LYS A 33 -23.13 13.10 15.18
C LYS A 33 -21.62 13.25 15.01
N ILE A 34 -21.21 14.22 14.19
CA ILE A 34 -19.80 14.60 14.08
C ILE A 34 -19.39 15.18 15.44
N PRO A 35 -18.27 14.73 16.05
CA PRO A 35 -17.79 15.33 17.29
C PRO A 35 -17.41 16.79 17.04
N ASN A 36 -17.65 17.65 18.04
CA ASN A 36 -17.16 19.02 17.98
C ASN A 36 -15.63 19.01 17.80
N SER A 37 -15.10 19.97 17.04
CA SER A 37 -13.66 20.12 16.89
C SER A 37 -12.99 20.22 18.26
N PRO A 38 -11.77 19.64 18.42
CA PRO A 38 -11.07 19.69 19.68
C PRO A 38 -10.88 21.14 20.14
N LYS A 39 -11.08 21.39 21.44
CA LYS A 39 -10.92 22.73 22.06
C LYS A 39 -9.46 23.15 22.24
N ALA A 40 -8.51 22.26 21.92
CA ALA A 40 -7.09 22.54 22.10
C ALA A 40 -6.66 23.69 21.18
N GLU A 41 -5.78 24.56 21.69
CA GLU A 41 -5.15 25.58 20.88
C GLU A 41 -4.28 24.91 19.81
N VAL A 42 -4.40 25.39 18.57
CA VAL A 42 -3.59 24.90 17.46
C VAL A 42 -2.18 25.47 17.60
N ASP A 43 -1.16 24.64 17.37
CA ASP A 43 0.22 25.12 17.29
C ASP A 43 0.34 26.23 16.23
N THR A 44 0.67 27.44 16.69
CA THR A 44 0.76 28.63 15.83
C THR A 44 1.82 28.52 14.75
N GLU A 45 2.89 27.74 14.97
CA GLU A 45 3.92 27.51 13.95
C GLU A 45 3.38 26.60 12.84
N LEU A 46 2.71 25.52 13.23
CA LEU A 46 2.05 24.61 12.30
C LEU A 46 0.96 25.30 11.49
N GLU A 47 0.14 26.14 12.13
CA GLU A 47 -0.91 26.90 11.45
C GLU A 47 -0.34 27.84 10.37
N LYS A 48 0.78 28.53 10.67
CA LYS A 48 1.49 29.37 9.69
C LYS A 48 2.02 28.56 8.51
N LYS A 49 2.62 27.39 8.78
CA LYS A 49 3.12 26.46 7.74
C LYS A 49 1.98 25.99 6.83
N ILE A 50 0.85 25.60 7.39
CA ILE A 50 -0.34 25.17 6.63
C ILE A 50 -0.89 26.34 5.79
N LYS A 51 -1.03 27.53 6.37
CA LYS A 51 -1.46 28.74 5.62
C LYS A 51 -0.53 29.06 4.45
N GLN A 52 0.78 28.89 4.63
CA GLN A 52 1.76 29.07 3.56
C GLN A 52 1.62 28.00 2.47
N PHE A 53 1.45 26.72 2.85
CA PHE A 53 1.22 25.62 1.92
C PHE A 53 -0.02 25.87 1.05
N ILE A 54 -1.14 26.28 1.66
CA ILE A 54 -2.38 26.61 0.93
C ILE A 54 -2.16 27.77 -0.05
N LYS A 55 -1.46 28.83 0.37
CA LYS A 55 -1.10 29.96 -0.52
C LYS A 55 -0.25 29.54 -1.71
N LEU A 56 0.65 28.57 -1.53
CA LEU A 56 1.49 28.04 -2.62
C LEU A 56 0.68 27.14 -3.56
N LYS A 57 -0.21 26.31 -3.01
CA LYS A 57 -1.15 25.50 -3.79
C LYS A 57 -2.04 26.37 -4.68
N ALA A 58 -2.58 27.48 -4.16
CA ALA A 58 -3.38 28.44 -4.92
C ALA A 58 -2.60 29.14 -6.06
N LYS A 59 -1.26 29.13 -6.04
CA LYS A 59 -0.41 29.65 -7.12
C LYS A 59 -0.03 28.58 -8.16
N GLY A 60 -0.58 27.37 -8.07
CA GLY A 60 -0.21 26.24 -8.92
C GLY A 60 1.14 25.61 -8.54
N ILE A 61 1.65 25.86 -7.34
CA ILE A 61 2.87 25.20 -6.84
C ILE A 61 2.46 23.93 -6.10
N HIS A 62 2.47 22.81 -6.81
CA HIS A 62 2.19 21.49 -6.24
C HIS A 62 3.50 20.87 -5.73
N PHE A 63 3.61 20.72 -4.41
CA PHE A 63 4.80 20.18 -3.77
C PHE A 63 5.09 18.74 -4.19
N HIS A 64 4.06 17.93 -4.42
CA HIS A 64 4.23 16.54 -4.86
C HIS A 64 4.92 16.47 -6.23
N THR A 65 4.52 17.33 -7.17
CA THR A 65 5.18 17.45 -8.49
C THR A 65 6.65 17.84 -8.35
N ARG A 66 6.95 18.85 -7.54
CA ARG A 66 8.34 19.25 -7.27
C ARG A 66 9.15 18.14 -6.59
N LEU A 67 8.51 17.34 -5.76
CA LEU A 67 9.13 16.22 -5.05
C LEU A 67 9.47 15.08 -6.02
N SER A 68 8.56 14.75 -6.93
CA SER A 68 8.72 13.65 -7.91
C SER A 68 9.68 14.00 -9.06
N GLU A 69 9.76 15.28 -9.43
CA GLU A 69 10.72 15.81 -10.42
C GLU A 69 12.16 15.81 -9.91
N ASN A 70 12.37 15.93 -8.60
CA ASN A 70 13.71 16.05 -8.03
C ASN A 70 14.38 14.68 -7.88
N GLU A 71 15.45 14.46 -8.66
CA GLU A 71 16.21 13.21 -8.69
C GLU A 71 16.75 12.77 -7.32
N ASN A 72 17.02 13.70 -6.40
CA ASN A 72 17.49 13.37 -5.05
C ASN A 72 16.43 12.57 -4.25
N PHE A 73 15.15 12.74 -4.57
CA PHE A 73 14.04 12.03 -3.92
C PHE A 73 13.78 10.64 -4.52
N ARG A 74 14.43 10.30 -5.64
CA ARG A 74 14.34 8.97 -6.27
C ARG A 74 15.34 7.96 -5.71
N ASN A 75 15.97 8.28 -4.58
CA ASN A 75 16.89 7.39 -3.89
C ASN A 75 16.09 6.40 -3.02
N PRO A 76 16.18 5.07 -3.26
CA PRO A 76 15.47 4.07 -2.46
C PRO A 76 15.84 4.11 -0.96
N LYS A 77 17.04 4.62 -0.60
CA LYS A 77 17.48 4.77 0.80
C LYS A 77 16.90 6.01 1.50
N LEU A 78 16.24 6.91 0.77
CA LEU A 78 15.69 8.13 1.38
C LEU A 78 14.62 7.80 2.43
N LEU A 79 13.80 6.78 2.14
CA LEU A 79 12.76 6.34 3.06
C LEU A 79 13.36 5.82 4.38
N ASP A 80 14.47 5.07 4.31
CA ASP A 80 15.17 4.56 5.50
C ASP A 80 15.68 5.73 6.36
N ASN A 81 16.33 6.72 5.74
CA ASN A 81 16.81 7.91 6.45
C ASN A 81 15.66 8.73 7.08
N LEU A 82 14.50 8.77 6.43
CA LEU A 82 13.31 9.45 6.96
C LEU A 82 12.74 8.70 8.16
N GLN A 83 12.70 7.37 8.11
CA GLN A 83 12.28 6.54 9.24
C GLN A 83 13.20 6.75 10.44
N ASP A 84 14.51 6.74 10.20
CA ASP A 84 15.53 7.02 11.23
C ASP A 84 15.35 8.43 11.80
N PHE A 85 15.13 9.44 10.97
CA PHE A 85 14.90 10.83 11.41
C PHE A 85 13.64 11.01 12.25
N LEU A 86 12.59 10.23 11.97
CA LEU A 86 11.31 10.27 12.68
C LEU A 86 11.24 9.29 13.86
N ASP A 87 12.33 8.60 14.18
CA ASP A 87 12.39 7.54 15.21
C ASP A 87 11.32 6.45 15.02
N ILE A 88 10.97 6.14 13.76
CA ILE A 88 9.98 5.10 13.43
C ILE A 88 10.67 3.73 13.54
N LYS A 89 10.46 3.07 14.69
CA LYS A 89 11.09 1.77 14.98
C LYS A 89 10.49 0.58 14.24
N GLU A 90 9.21 0.66 13.86
CA GLU A 90 8.51 -0.42 13.19
C GLU A 90 7.78 0.12 11.96
N PRO A 91 8.37 0.02 10.76
CA PRO A 91 7.74 0.51 9.53
C PRO A 91 6.44 -0.24 9.18
N ARG A 92 6.20 -1.43 9.75
CA ARG A 92 4.95 -2.19 9.61
C ARG A 92 4.02 -2.01 10.81
N GLY A 93 4.18 -0.91 11.56
CA GLY A 93 3.40 -0.62 12.75
C GLY A 93 1.90 -0.50 12.43
N THR A 94 1.06 -0.86 13.39
CA THR A 94 -0.40 -0.69 13.29
C THR A 94 -0.89 0.17 14.46
N MET A 95 -2.08 0.76 14.31
CA MET A 95 -2.78 1.44 15.40
C MET A 95 -3.48 0.47 16.37
N ILE A 96 -3.33 -0.85 16.14
CA ILE A 96 -3.90 -1.91 16.98
C ILE A 96 -2.94 -2.14 18.16
N SER A 97 -3.47 -2.42 19.35
CA SER A 97 -2.65 -2.73 20.51
C SER A 97 -1.80 -3.98 20.25
N LYS A 98 -0.55 -4.00 20.73
CA LYS A 98 0.36 -5.15 20.59
C LYS A 98 -0.18 -6.44 21.21
N ASP A 99 -1.08 -6.31 22.19
CA ASP A 99 -1.79 -7.45 22.79
C ASP A 99 -2.72 -8.14 21.79
N MET A 100 -3.30 -7.37 20.85
CA MET A 100 -4.19 -7.91 19.82
C MET A 100 -3.48 -8.22 18.51
N TRP A 101 -2.45 -7.43 18.14
CA TRP A 101 -1.67 -7.66 16.94
C TRP A 101 -0.23 -7.17 17.10
N ASP A 102 0.73 -8.09 17.03
CA ASP A 102 2.15 -7.76 16.93
C ASP A 102 2.67 -8.03 15.50
N PRO A 103 2.99 -7.00 14.70
CA PRO A 103 3.53 -7.17 13.36
C PRO A 103 4.92 -7.82 13.33
N THR A 104 5.57 -8.02 14.48
CA THR A 104 6.89 -8.67 14.59
C THR A 104 6.81 -10.16 14.90
N ASP A 105 5.67 -10.66 15.37
CA ASP A 105 5.51 -12.05 15.84
C ASP A 105 5.11 -13.03 14.72
N PHE A 106 5.76 -12.90 13.56
CA PHE A 106 5.61 -13.85 12.48
C PHE A 106 6.56 -15.04 12.64
N HIS A 107 6.04 -16.26 12.56
CA HIS A 107 6.88 -17.46 12.64
C HIS A 107 7.90 -17.49 11.49
N LYS A 108 9.13 -18.00 11.75
CA LYS A 108 10.25 -17.94 10.78
C LYS A 108 9.94 -18.56 9.42
N ASN A 109 9.00 -19.50 9.35
CA ASN A 109 8.58 -20.18 8.12
C ASN A 109 7.76 -19.31 7.16
N VAL A 110 7.22 -18.17 7.59
CA VAL A 110 6.43 -17.28 6.71
C VAL A 110 7.30 -16.28 5.95
N TYR A 111 8.57 -16.13 6.32
CA TYR A 111 9.48 -15.22 5.62
C TYR A 111 9.88 -15.81 4.26
N ALA A 112 10.10 -14.93 3.28
CA ALA A 112 10.41 -15.30 1.90
C ALA A 112 11.56 -16.32 1.78
N SER A 113 12.61 -16.19 2.60
CA SER A 113 13.75 -17.11 2.60
C SER A 113 13.39 -18.52 3.05
N ALA A 114 12.49 -18.66 4.03
CA ALA A 114 12.03 -19.96 4.51
C ALA A 114 11.01 -20.57 3.55
N LEU A 115 10.13 -19.76 2.96
CA LEU A 115 9.21 -20.18 1.91
C LEU A 115 9.96 -20.72 0.69
N SER A 116 11.01 -20.01 0.24
CA SER A 116 11.86 -20.46 -0.88
C SER A 116 12.50 -21.82 -0.58
N LYS A 117 13.08 -22.00 0.62
CA LYS A 117 13.67 -23.29 1.02
C LYS A 117 12.66 -24.43 1.04
N SER A 118 11.48 -24.17 1.62
CA SER A 118 10.39 -25.17 1.64
C SER A 118 9.93 -25.52 0.22
N GLN A 119 9.85 -24.53 -0.67
CA GLN A 119 9.54 -24.74 -2.08
C GLN A 119 10.59 -25.61 -2.78
N ASP A 120 11.88 -25.31 -2.58
CA ASP A 120 12.98 -26.08 -3.16
C ASP A 120 12.97 -27.54 -2.68
N GLU A 121 12.71 -27.77 -1.38
CA GLU A 121 12.56 -29.11 -0.81
C GLU A 121 11.37 -29.87 -1.41
N MET A 122 10.23 -29.21 -1.62
CA MET A 122 9.06 -29.80 -2.28
C MET A 122 9.34 -30.18 -3.73
N ILE A 123 10.07 -29.34 -4.46
CA ILE A 123 10.48 -29.61 -5.84
C ILE A 123 11.43 -30.81 -5.87
N ALA A 124 12.48 -30.82 -5.04
CA ALA A 124 13.43 -31.93 -4.96
C ALA A 124 12.77 -33.26 -4.58
N ARG A 125 11.82 -33.22 -3.64
CA ARG A 125 11.02 -34.40 -3.26
C ARG A 125 10.19 -34.91 -4.44
N ARG A 126 9.53 -34.03 -5.18
CA ARG A 126 8.73 -34.38 -6.37
C ARG A 126 9.59 -35.01 -7.47
N GLU A 127 10.79 -34.47 -7.70
CA GLU A 127 11.73 -35.02 -8.68
C GLU A 127 12.23 -36.42 -8.29
N ASN A 128 12.49 -36.66 -7.01
CA ASN A 128 12.92 -37.97 -6.53
C ASN A 128 11.83 -39.04 -6.68
N TYR A 129 10.57 -38.72 -6.36
CA TYR A 129 9.45 -39.65 -6.61
C TYR A 129 9.27 -39.95 -8.10
N GLN A 130 9.35 -38.94 -8.97
CA GLN A 130 9.27 -39.15 -10.42
C GLN A 130 10.40 -40.03 -10.97
N LYS A 131 11.61 -39.98 -10.39
CA LYS A 131 12.71 -40.86 -10.78
C LYS A 131 12.42 -42.33 -10.46
N HIS A 132 11.69 -42.62 -9.38
CA HIS A 132 11.34 -43.99 -8.99
C HIS A 132 10.18 -44.57 -9.80
N ASP A 133 9.20 -43.78 -10.20
CA ASP A 133 8.03 -44.27 -10.95
C ASP A 133 8.25 -44.37 -12.47
N ARG A 134 9.33 -43.80 -13.02
CA ARG A 134 9.53 -43.69 -14.47
C ARG A 134 10.25 -44.87 -15.13
N THR A 135 10.36 -46.03 -14.47
CA THR A 135 11.09 -47.19 -15.01
C THR A 135 10.32 -48.03 -16.03
N GLU A 136 9.02 -47.78 -16.28
CA GLU A 136 8.25 -48.49 -17.32
C GLU A 136 7.38 -47.51 -18.13
N ILE A 137 7.86 -47.08 -19.31
CA ILE A 137 7.04 -46.37 -20.30
C ILE A 137 6.47 -47.41 -21.26
N LYS A 138 5.23 -47.88 -21.01
CA LYS A 138 4.51 -48.75 -21.95
C LYS A 138 3.82 -47.91 -23.01
N PHE A 139 4.40 -47.85 -24.20
CA PHE A 139 3.76 -47.24 -25.37
C PHE A 139 2.55 -48.08 -25.80
N GLN A 140 1.34 -47.57 -25.60
CA GLN A 140 0.16 -48.13 -26.24
C GLN A 140 0.06 -47.57 -27.66
N THR A 141 0.19 -48.44 -28.66
CA THR A 141 -0.16 -48.10 -30.04
C THR A 141 -1.69 -48.09 -30.14
N SER A 142 -2.28 -47.00 -30.62
CA SER A 142 -3.72 -46.98 -30.94
C SER A 142 -4.00 -47.93 -32.10
N GLN A 143 -4.58 -49.10 -31.82
CA GLN A 143 -5.16 -49.95 -32.86
C GLN A 143 -6.57 -49.43 -33.16
N HIS A 144 -6.73 -48.81 -34.32
CA HIS A 144 -8.04 -48.42 -34.84
C HIS A 144 -8.63 -49.62 -35.59
N PRO A 145 -9.82 -50.14 -35.24
CA PRO A 145 -10.45 -51.21 -36.00
C PRO A 145 -10.92 -50.67 -37.36
N LYS A 146 -10.68 -51.45 -38.42
CA LYS A 146 -11.17 -51.21 -39.78
C LYS A 146 -12.66 -51.45 -39.89
#